data_AF-A0A8C6WGX8-F1
#
_entry.id   AF-A0A8C6WGX8-F1
#
_cell.length_a   1.000
_cell.length_b   1.000
_cell.length_c   1.000
_cell.angle_alpha   90.00
_cell.angle_beta   90.00
_cell.angle_gamma   90.00
#
_symmetry.space_group_name_H-M   'P 1'
#
loop_
_entity.id
_entity.type
_entity.pdbx_description
1 polymer ?
#
loop_
_entity_poly.entity_id
_entity_poly.type
_entity_poly.pdbx_seq_one_letter_code
_entity_poly.pdbx_strand_id
1 'polypeptide(L)'
;CAVADCLNILRCSTQTIPYVGPIYGGLRQGSSIYIQGCIPKDISSLLCGQSESSDIALHFNPRFDGRDKVVFNTRQHDTWGSEDKIRSMPFRKGERFEMVILITSQVNGKDFYMFEHRVPVERVGGIMIAGDVAVQTINVIGVRQLSVVPLQTPRAHIPSVDQKLHLLNYFCIFQPVPYQGMISGGLFPKRTIIIRGLLPFGSDRMAINFVVSRNKDIAFHMNPRIRDGLVVRNSQIGGMWGKEERELNFNPFAEGQYFDMSIRCGNQKIKVFVNGQHLFDFSHRMQCVNEIDRLEIEGNVQISYIHF
;
A
#
# COMPACT_ATOMS: atom_id res chain seq x y z
N CYS A 1 3.68 -15.44 25.37
CA CYS A 1 4.52 -15.72 24.19
C CYS A 1 4.97 -14.37 23.61
N ALA A 2 6.23 -14.22 23.18
CA ALA A 2 6.84 -12.92 22.85
C ALA A 2 6.05 -12.08 21.81
N VAL A 3 5.29 -12.73 20.91
CA VAL A 3 4.40 -12.05 19.93
C VAL A 3 3.18 -11.40 20.59
N ALA A 4 2.69 -11.92 21.73
CA ALA A 4 1.56 -11.34 22.46
C ALA A 4 1.90 -9.97 23.07
N ASP A 5 3.16 -9.76 23.47
CA ASP A 5 3.62 -8.45 23.95
C ASP A 5 3.60 -7.42 22.82
N CYS A 6 3.93 -7.83 21.59
CA CYS A 6 3.83 -6.97 20.41
C CYS A 6 2.38 -6.64 20.06
N LEU A 7 1.42 -7.57 20.23
CA LEU A 7 -0.01 -7.28 20.00
C LEU A 7 -0.51 -6.16 20.93
N ASN A 8 -0.09 -6.18 22.19
CA ASN A 8 -0.39 -5.11 23.15
C ASN A 8 0.22 -3.76 22.75
N ILE A 9 1.42 -3.79 22.16
CA ILE A 9 2.08 -2.59 21.64
C ILE A 9 1.35 -2.07 20.41
N LEU A 10 0.98 -2.94 19.47
CA LEU A 10 0.45 -2.60 18.15
C LEU A 10 -1.00 -2.07 18.20
N ARG A 11 -1.81 -2.52 19.18
CA ARG A 11 -3.21 -2.09 19.41
C ARG A 11 -4.13 -2.22 18.18
N CYS A 12 -3.83 -3.14 17.26
CA CYS A 12 -4.62 -3.41 16.05
C CYS A 12 -4.36 -4.83 15.52
N SER A 13 -5.05 -5.23 14.43
CA SER A 13 -4.78 -6.48 13.71
C SER A 13 -3.36 -6.53 13.15
N THR A 14 -2.75 -7.71 13.19
CA THR A 14 -1.43 -7.99 12.62
C THR A 14 -1.54 -9.00 11.48
N GLN A 15 -0.60 -8.94 10.54
CA GLN A 15 -0.41 -10.00 9.55
C GLN A 15 0.01 -11.30 10.23
N THR A 16 -0.49 -12.43 9.74
CA THR A 16 -0.03 -13.75 10.18
C THR A 16 1.39 -13.99 9.67
N ILE A 17 2.29 -14.43 10.56
CA ILE A 17 3.68 -14.74 10.25
C ILE A 17 3.90 -16.27 10.33
N PRO A 18 4.57 -16.91 9.35
CA PRO A 18 5.19 -16.31 8.17
C PRO A 18 4.17 -15.74 7.18
N TYR A 19 4.39 -14.50 6.76
CA TYR A 19 3.61 -13.86 5.71
C TYR A 19 4.23 -14.23 4.37
N VAL A 20 3.40 -14.60 3.40
CA VAL A 20 3.80 -14.72 2.00
C VAL A 20 2.76 -13.99 1.16
N GLY A 21 3.19 -12.95 0.46
CA GLY A 21 2.31 -12.08 -0.32
C GLY A 21 2.86 -11.83 -1.72
N PRO A 22 2.02 -11.85 -2.76
CA PRO A 22 2.43 -11.47 -4.11
C PRO A 22 2.69 -9.97 -4.22
N ILE A 23 3.64 -9.61 -5.07
CA ILE A 23 3.90 -8.23 -5.52
C ILE A 23 3.22 -8.08 -6.88
N TYR A 24 1.95 -7.67 -6.84
CA TYR A 24 1.16 -7.51 -8.07
C TYR A 24 1.72 -6.39 -8.95
N GLY A 25 2.05 -6.75 -10.21
CA GLY A 25 2.65 -5.84 -11.18
C GLY A 25 4.17 -5.77 -11.14
N GLY A 26 4.81 -6.58 -10.28
CA GLY A 26 6.27 -6.65 -10.12
C GLY A 26 6.87 -5.40 -9.46
N LEU A 27 8.11 -5.53 -9.02
CA LEU A 27 8.92 -4.37 -8.63
C LEU A 27 9.53 -3.71 -9.87
N ARG A 28 9.64 -2.39 -9.83
CA ARG A 28 10.30 -1.56 -10.85
C ARG A 28 11.01 -0.38 -10.22
N GLN A 29 11.90 0.25 -10.96
CA GLN A 29 12.60 1.45 -10.49
C GLN A 29 11.64 2.49 -9.91
N GLY A 30 12.04 3.04 -8.77
CA GLY A 30 11.30 4.00 -7.95
C GLY A 30 10.27 3.37 -7.00
N SER A 31 9.90 2.10 -7.19
CA SER A 31 8.95 1.45 -6.28
C SER A 31 9.51 1.41 -4.86
N SER A 32 8.64 1.38 -3.86
CA SER A 32 9.05 1.16 -2.48
C SER A 32 8.22 0.07 -1.82
N ILE A 33 8.84 -0.64 -0.88
CA ILE A 33 8.15 -1.54 0.03
C ILE A 33 8.19 -0.89 1.41
N TYR A 34 7.03 -0.61 1.99
CA TYR A 34 6.89 -0.07 3.33
C TYR A 34 6.39 -1.17 4.26
N ILE A 35 7.11 -1.41 5.36
CA ILE A 35 6.77 -2.42 6.36
C ILE A 35 6.72 -1.73 7.72
N GLN A 36 5.62 -1.90 8.42
CA GLN A 36 5.47 -1.47 9.80
C GLN A 36 5.29 -2.68 10.70
N GLY A 37 6.01 -2.72 11.81
CA GLY A 37 5.93 -3.83 12.73
C GLY A 37 6.51 -3.53 14.10
N CYS A 38 6.69 -4.59 14.87
CA CYS A 38 7.34 -4.58 16.17
C CYS A 38 8.25 -5.81 16.26
N ILE A 39 9.42 -5.64 16.87
CA ILE A 39 10.35 -6.74 17.14
C ILE A 39 10.03 -7.32 18.53
N PRO A 40 9.62 -8.58 18.64
CA PRO A 40 9.47 -9.29 19.91
C PRO A 40 10.77 -9.34 20.71
N LYS A 41 10.68 -9.57 22.03
CA LYS A 41 11.84 -9.56 22.93
C LYS A 41 12.78 -10.76 22.77
N ASP A 42 12.28 -11.89 22.24
CA ASP A 42 13.03 -13.15 22.04
C ASP A 42 13.12 -13.47 20.54
N ILE A 43 14.31 -13.84 20.02
CA ILE A 43 14.66 -13.67 18.58
C ILE A 43 15.38 -14.87 17.96
N SER A 44 15.13 -15.13 16.66
CA SER A 44 16.14 -15.73 15.76
C SER A 44 16.35 -15.16 14.34
N SER A 45 15.39 -14.57 13.61
CA SER A 45 15.70 -14.03 12.23
C SER A 45 14.50 -13.43 11.50
N LEU A 46 14.64 -12.32 10.76
CA LEU A 46 13.67 -11.91 9.71
C LEU A 46 14.06 -12.51 8.35
N LEU A 47 13.14 -13.16 7.62
CA LEU A 47 13.40 -13.69 6.27
C LEU A 47 12.45 -13.03 5.25
N CYS A 48 13.01 -12.46 4.17
CA CYS A 48 12.26 -12.05 2.98
C CYS A 48 12.63 -12.89 1.74
N GLY A 49 11.66 -13.56 1.10
CA GLY A 49 11.84 -14.40 -0.11
C GLY A 49 10.64 -15.29 -0.46
N GLN A 50 10.29 -15.47 -1.75
CA GLN A 50 9.19 -16.38 -2.13
C GLN A 50 9.63 -17.86 -1.97
N SER A 51 9.01 -18.61 -1.05
CA SER A 51 9.20 -20.06 -0.78
C SER A 51 10.64 -20.58 -0.52
N GLU A 52 10.76 -21.79 0.03
CA GLU A 52 12.06 -22.42 0.37
C GLU A 52 12.92 -22.80 -0.85
N SER A 53 12.34 -22.74 -2.07
CA SER A 53 12.96 -23.20 -3.31
C SER A 53 13.06 -22.13 -4.40
N SER A 54 12.71 -20.86 -4.14
CA SER A 54 12.84 -19.81 -5.16
C SER A 54 14.06 -18.92 -4.94
N ASP A 55 14.45 -18.26 -6.03
CA ASP A 55 15.45 -17.20 -5.99
C ASP A 55 15.01 -16.07 -5.06
N ILE A 56 15.94 -15.60 -4.23
CA ILE A 56 15.75 -14.48 -3.31
C ILE A 56 16.57 -13.32 -3.83
N ALA A 57 15.90 -12.32 -4.40
CA ALA A 57 16.57 -11.13 -4.92
C ALA A 57 17.25 -10.31 -3.82
N LEU A 58 16.57 -10.13 -2.69
CA LEU A 58 17.04 -9.44 -1.51
C LEU A 58 16.63 -10.21 -0.27
N HIS A 59 17.62 -10.77 0.41
CA HIS A 59 17.49 -11.31 1.75
C HIS A 59 17.93 -10.24 2.75
N PHE A 60 16.99 -9.74 3.55
CA PHE A 60 17.26 -8.78 4.62
C PHE A 60 17.09 -9.47 5.97
N ASN A 61 18.18 -9.61 6.73
CA ASN A 61 18.17 -10.44 7.92
C ASN A 61 18.88 -9.77 9.12
N PRO A 62 18.12 -9.03 9.96
CA PRO A 62 18.59 -8.58 11.26
C PRO A 62 18.78 -9.77 12.19
N ARG A 63 19.96 -9.86 12.81
CA ARG A 63 20.33 -10.90 13.75
C ARG A 63 20.69 -10.26 15.09
N PHE A 64 20.03 -10.67 16.16
CA PHE A 64 20.29 -10.20 17.52
C PHE A 64 20.98 -11.30 18.35
N ASP A 65 22.24 -11.57 18.01
CA ASP A 65 23.04 -12.69 18.53
C ASP A 65 24.18 -12.23 19.44
N GLY A 66 24.10 -11.01 20.00
CA GLY A 66 25.16 -10.41 20.83
C GLY A 66 26.30 -9.80 20.01
N ARG A 67 26.31 -10.04 18.69
CA ARG A 67 27.07 -9.27 17.69
C ARG A 67 26.10 -8.76 16.66
N ASP A 68 25.12 -8.02 17.17
CA ASP A 68 23.96 -7.54 16.44
C ASP A 68 24.38 -6.92 15.10
N LYS A 69 23.76 -7.43 14.04
CA LYS A 69 24.10 -7.07 12.66
C LYS A 69 22.91 -7.27 11.76
N VAL A 70 22.91 -6.57 10.64
CA VAL A 70 22.00 -6.84 9.52
C VAL A 70 22.82 -7.50 8.43
N VAL A 71 22.34 -8.65 7.97
CA VAL A 71 22.93 -9.40 6.85
C VAL A 71 22.05 -9.21 5.63
N PHE A 72 22.70 -8.90 4.50
CA PHE A 72 22.08 -8.78 3.19
C PHE A 72 22.67 -9.83 2.26
N ASN A 73 21.84 -10.48 1.46
CA ASN A 73 22.33 -11.42 0.45
C ASN A 73 21.30 -11.63 -0.67
N THR A 74 21.69 -12.39 -1.68
CA THR A 74 20.84 -12.91 -2.75
C THR A 74 21.01 -14.43 -2.79
N ARG A 75 19.94 -15.17 -3.02
CA ARG A 75 19.98 -16.62 -3.29
C ARG A 75 19.54 -16.86 -4.73
N GLN A 76 20.32 -17.59 -5.51
CA GLN A 76 19.98 -17.97 -6.89
C GLN A 76 20.24 -19.46 -7.07
N HIS A 77 19.31 -20.19 -7.69
CA HIS A 77 19.43 -21.64 -7.92
C HIS A 77 19.82 -22.39 -6.63
N ASP A 78 19.07 -22.11 -5.56
CA ASP A 78 19.28 -22.62 -4.21
C ASP A 78 20.62 -22.28 -3.53
N THR A 79 21.48 -21.49 -4.17
CA THR A 79 22.81 -21.14 -3.67
C THR A 79 22.86 -19.68 -3.20
N TRP A 80 23.39 -19.46 -2.00
CA TRP A 80 23.61 -18.11 -1.46
C TRP A 80 24.84 -17.45 -2.09
N GLY A 81 24.71 -16.16 -2.42
CA GLY A 81 25.84 -15.33 -2.82
C GLY A 81 26.71 -14.86 -1.65
N SER A 82 27.54 -13.85 -1.88
CA SER A 82 28.36 -13.22 -0.85
C SER A 82 27.50 -12.40 0.14
N GLU A 83 27.67 -12.61 1.43
CA GLU A 83 26.96 -11.83 2.45
C GLU A 83 27.54 -10.41 2.57
N ASP A 84 26.67 -9.41 2.54
CA ASP A 84 27.01 -8.06 2.99
C ASP A 84 26.55 -7.88 4.44
N LYS A 85 27.44 -7.39 5.31
CA LYS A 85 27.21 -7.35 6.76
C LYS A 85 27.39 -5.96 7.30
N ILE A 86 26.39 -5.47 8.02
CA ILE A 86 26.42 -4.16 8.68
C ILE A 86 26.26 -4.36 10.17
N ARG A 87 27.16 -3.77 10.95
CA ARG A 87 27.14 -3.86 12.42
C ARG A 87 26.32 -2.75 13.11
N SER A 88 25.77 -1.83 12.32
CA SER A 88 24.76 -0.89 12.79
C SER A 88 23.40 -1.59 12.77
N MET A 89 22.79 -1.78 13.94
CA MET A 89 21.47 -2.38 14.08
C MET A 89 20.39 -1.28 14.15
N PRO A 90 19.49 -1.17 13.16
CA PRO A 90 18.46 -0.14 13.14
C PRO A 90 17.21 -0.50 13.97
N PHE A 91 17.14 -1.74 14.46
CA PHE A 91 15.99 -2.25 15.20
C PHE A 91 16.31 -2.44 16.69
N ARG A 92 15.28 -2.34 17.52
CA ARG A 92 15.37 -2.57 18.97
C ARG A 92 14.32 -3.58 19.41
N LYS A 93 14.74 -4.53 20.25
CA LYS A 93 13.86 -5.52 20.89
C LYS A 93 12.76 -4.81 21.68
N GLY A 94 11.51 -5.22 21.47
CA GLY A 94 10.34 -4.67 22.13
C GLY A 94 9.87 -3.30 21.58
N GLU A 95 10.49 -2.77 20.53
CA GLU A 95 10.11 -1.49 19.93
C GLU A 95 9.40 -1.67 18.58
N ARG A 96 8.61 -0.66 18.22
CA ARG A 96 8.01 -0.53 16.89
C ARG A 96 9.07 -0.09 15.89
N PHE A 97 8.91 -0.50 14.64
CA PHE A 97 9.75 -0.04 13.54
C PHE A 97 8.91 0.32 12.32
N GLU A 98 9.49 1.20 11.50
CA GLU A 98 9.09 1.46 10.13
C GLU A 98 10.29 1.17 9.24
N MET A 99 10.07 0.37 8.20
CA MET A 99 11.09 -0.01 7.24
C MET A 99 10.62 0.37 5.85
N VAL A 100 11.50 1.03 5.10
CA VAL A 100 11.28 1.36 3.69
C VAL A 100 12.39 0.76 2.87
N ILE A 101 12.04 -0.09 1.91
CA ILE A 101 12.94 -0.61 0.88
C ILE A 101 12.64 0.18 -0.39
N LEU A 102 13.55 1.08 -0.78
CA LEU A 102 13.44 1.82 -2.02
C LEU A 102 14.16 1.07 -3.15
N ILE A 103 13.48 0.91 -4.28
CA ILE A 103 14.07 0.36 -5.50
C ILE A 103 14.59 1.55 -6.32
N THR A 104 15.91 1.66 -6.48
CA THR A 104 16.53 2.81 -7.14
C THR A 104 17.75 2.40 -7.96
N SER A 105 18.06 3.16 -9.01
CA SER A 105 19.32 3.08 -9.75
C SER A 105 20.32 4.17 -9.34
N GLN A 106 19.95 5.03 -8.37
CA GLN A 106 20.73 6.18 -7.93
C GLN A 106 21.21 5.99 -6.49
N VAL A 107 22.45 6.39 -6.24
CA VAL A 107 23.06 6.41 -4.91
C VAL A 107 22.78 7.75 -4.24
N ASN A 108 21.90 7.75 -3.24
CA ASN A 108 21.66 8.92 -2.40
C ASN A 108 22.25 8.65 -1.02
N GLY A 109 23.48 9.11 -0.77
CA GLY A 109 24.29 8.80 0.42
C GLY A 109 23.74 9.19 1.81
N LYS A 110 22.42 9.12 2.02
CA LYS A 110 21.66 9.35 3.26
C LYS A 110 20.85 8.12 3.69
N ASP A 111 20.90 7.02 2.92
CA ASP A 111 20.20 5.77 3.23
C ASP A 111 20.90 4.97 4.34
N PHE A 112 20.14 4.18 5.12
CA PHE A 112 20.71 3.25 6.10
C PHE A 112 21.69 2.27 5.44
N TYR A 113 21.30 1.74 4.29
CA TYR A 113 22.15 0.89 3.47
C TYR A 113 21.62 0.78 2.03
N MET A 114 22.53 0.63 1.08
CA MET A 114 22.21 0.29 -0.31
C MET A 114 22.76 -1.10 -0.62
N PHE A 115 21.89 -1.99 -1.09
CA PHE A 115 22.25 -3.31 -1.56
C PHE A 115 22.15 -3.35 -3.09
N GLU A 116 23.22 -3.75 -3.76
CA GLU A 116 23.25 -3.82 -5.22
C GLU A 116 22.33 -4.92 -5.75
N HIS A 117 21.60 -4.64 -6.82
CA HIS A 117 20.78 -5.64 -7.50
C HIS A 117 21.66 -6.73 -8.12
N ARG A 118 21.57 -7.95 -7.61
CA ARG A 118 22.28 -9.14 -8.16
C ARG A 118 21.41 -9.98 -9.09
N VAL A 119 20.12 -9.66 -9.17
CA VAL A 119 19.14 -10.21 -10.10
C VAL A 119 18.27 -9.09 -10.67
N PRO A 120 17.67 -9.25 -11.87
CA PRO A 120 16.73 -8.29 -12.42
C PRO A 120 15.54 -8.07 -11.48
N VAL A 121 15.23 -6.82 -11.15
CA VAL A 121 14.20 -6.47 -10.17
C VAL A 121 12.78 -6.82 -10.64
N GLU A 122 12.59 -6.91 -11.96
CA GLU A 122 11.34 -7.28 -12.61
C GLU A 122 10.97 -8.74 -12.35
N ARG A 123 11.94 -9.58 -11.95
CA ARG A 123 11.69 -10.98 -11.55
C ARG A 123 11.10 -11.09 -10.14
N VAL A 124 11.09 -10.00 -9.36
CA VAL A 124 10.60 -10.03 -7.98
C VAL A 124 9.07 -9.97 -7.98
N GLY A 125 8.46 -11.14 -7.80
CA GLY A 125 6.99 -11.33 -7.84
C GLY A 125 6.33 -11.49 -6.47
N GLY A 126 7.08 -11.45 -5.37
CA GLY A 126 6.53 -11.66 -4.03
C GLY A 126 7.45 -11.22 -2.91
N ILE A 127 6.86 -11.10 -1.73
CA ILE A 127 7.52 -10.84 -0.46
C ILE A 127 7.14 -11.96 0.51
N MET A 128 8.12 -12.42 1.28
CA MET A 128 7.85 -13.18 2.50
C MET A 128 8.32 -12.35 3.67
N ILE A 129 7.70 -12.54 4.82
CA ILE A 129 8.24 -12.08 6.08
C ILE A 129 8.06 -13.23 7.04
N ALA A 130 9.16 -13.85 7.43
CA ALA A 130 9.16 -14.91 8.43
C ALA A 130 10.06 -14.53 9.61
N GLY A 131 9.89 -15.24 10.72
CA GLY A 131 10.66 -15.00 11.94
C GLY A 131 9.86 -14.50 13.12
N ASP A 132 10.60 -14.16 14.17
CA ASP A 132 10.05 -13.49 15.35
C ASP A 132 9.87 -12.01 15.04
N VAL A 133 8.74 -11.68 14.42
CA VAL A 133 8.32 -10.31 14.13
C VAL A 133 6.81 -10.24 14.19
N ALA A 134 6.28 -9.16 14.75
CA ALA A 134 4.86 -8.84 14.59
C ALA A 134 4.74 -7.78 13.50
N VAL A 135 4.14 -8.13 12.37
CA VAL A 135 3.96 -7.20 11.26
C VAL A 135 2.55 -6.65 11.28
N GLN A 136 2.45 -5.33 11.31
CA GLN A 136 1.18 -4.63 11.20
C GLN A 136 0.81 -4.44 9.73
N THR A 137 1.74 -3.90 8.94
CA THR A 137 1.46 -3.43 7.58
C THR A 137 2.60 -3.81 6.64
N ILE A 138 2.27 -4.25 5.43
CA ILE A 138 3.21 -4.50 4.32
C ILE A 138 2.59 -3.86 3.07
N ASN A 139 3.24 -2.84 2.55
CA ASN A 139 2.75 -2.08 1.40
C ASN A 139 3.79 -2.10 0.29
N VAL A 140 3.35 -2.32 -0.94
CA VAL A 140 4.16 -2.07 -2.13
C VAL A 140 3.60 -0.83 -2.83
N ILE A 141 4.42 0.19 -2.96
CA ILE A 141 4.04 1.49 -3.49
C ILE A 141 4.82 1.68 -4.80
N GLY A 142 4.11 1.64 -5.93
CA GLY A 142 4.70 1.88 -7.23
C GLY A 142 4.77 3.37 -7.60
N VAL A 143 5.73 3.75 -8.43
CA VAL A 143 5.76 5.10 -9.05
C VAL A 143 5.00 5.07 -10.37
N ARG A 144 4.33 6.18 -10.68
CA ARG A 144 3.98 6.54 -12.06
C ARG A 144 5.22 7.15 -12.71
N GLN A 145 5.61 6.63 -13.86
CA GLN A 145 6.55 7.33 -14.74
C GLN A 145 5.83 8.58 -15.26
N LEU A 146 6.00 9.71 -14.58
CA LEU A 146 5.80 11.00 -15.24
C LEU A 146 6.95 11.11 -16.24
N SER A 147 6.62 11.23 -17.52
CA SER A 147 7.58 11.61 -18.55
C SER A 147 8.27 12.88 -18.07
N VAL A 148 9.50 12.77 -17.58
CA VAL A 148 10.31 13.94 -17.22
C VAL A 148 10.64 14.61 -18.54
N VAL A 149 9.85 15.62 -18.91
CA VAL A 149 10.27 16.59 -19.91
C VAL A 149 11.45 17.33 -19.27
N PRO A 150 12.66 17.33 -19.85
CA PRO A 150 13.79 18.01 -19.24
C PRO A 150 13.47 19.51 -19.21
N LEU A 151 13.28 20.07 -18.01
CA LEU A 151 13.24 21.51 -17.85
C LEU A 151 14.66 22.03 -18.05
N GLN A 152 14.94 22.55 -19.25
CA GLN A 152 16.09 23.42 -19.43
C GLN A 152 15.79 24.74 -18.71
N THR A 153 16.40 24.95 -17.54
CA THR A 153 16.40 26.29 -16.92
C THR A 153 17.83 26.77 -16.68
N PRO A 154 18.16 28.03 -17.00
CA PRO A 154 19.51 28.58 -16.83
C PRO A 154 19.87 28.76 -15.36
N ARG A 155 21.17 28.64 -15.07
CA ARG A 155 21.81 28.92 -13.78
C ARG A 155 21.41 30.29 -13.23
N ALA A 156 20.76 30.31 -12.07
CA ALA A 156 20.76 31.44 -11.16
C ALA A 156 21.07 30.95 -9.74
N HIS A 157 22.02 31.60 -9.09
CA HIS A 157 22.46 31.34 -7.73
C HIS A 157 21.35 31.67 -6.72
N ILE A 158 21.06 30.73 -5.81
CA ILE A 158 20.23 30.95 -4.61
C ILE A 158 21.07 30.56 -3.38
N PRO A 159 21.12 31.39 -2.32
CA PRO A 159 21.89 31.07 -1.11
C PRO A 159 21.20 30.02 -0.24
N SER A 160 22.03 29.33 0.54
CA SER A 160 21.71 28.19 1.41
C SER A 160 20.58 28.47 2.40
N VAL A 161 19.41 27.89 2.13
CA VAL A 161 18.33 27.69 3.11
C VAL A 161 18.27 26.19 3.44
N ASP A 162 18.21 25.89 4.73
CA ASP A 162 18.11 24.60 5.41
C ASP A 162 17.74 23.38 4.52
N GLN A 163 18.75 22.59 4.15
CA GLN A 163 18.60 21.32 3.41
C GLN A 163 17.98 20.16 4.22
N LYS A 164 17.47 20.42 5.43
CA LYS A 164 16.83 19.40 6.28
C LYS A 164 15.39 19.08 5.85
N LEU A 165 14.72 19.97 5.11
CA LEU A 165 13.29 19.82 4.79
C LEU A 165 13.00 19.24 3.38
N HIS A 166 14.03 19.01 2.56
CA HIS A 166 13.86 18.58 1.15
C HIS A 166 13.94 17.05 0.92
N LEU A 167 14.23 16.24 1.94
CA LEU A 167 14.46 14.79 1.77
C LEU A 167 13.22 13.91 1.85
N LEU A 168 12.07 14.48 2.20
CA LEU A 168 10.80 13.78 2.06
C LEU A 168 10.34 13.69 0.58
N ASN A 169 11.00 14.40 -0.34
CA ASN A 169 10.57 14.51 -1.75
C ASN A 169 10.89 13.30 -2.67
N TYR A 170 11.40 12.18 -2.15
CA TYR A 170 11.18 10.88 -2.78
C TYR A 170 9.84 10.30 -2.30
N PHE A 171 8.78 11.12 -2.37
CA PHE A 171 7.48 10.74 -1.88
C PHE A 171 6.95 9.57 -2.73
N CYS A 172 6.47 8.55 -2.03
CA CYS A 172 5.33 7.76 -2.50
C CYS A 172 4.33 8.72 -3.17
N ILE A 173 4.20 8.67 -4.49
CA ILE A 173 3.31 9.60 -5.20
C ILE A 173 1.88 9.14 -4.96
N PHE A 174 1.34 9.53 -3.82
CA PHE A 174 -0.07 9.41 -3.55
C PHE A 174 -0.83 10.26 -4.58
N GLN A 175 -1.93 9.71 -5.13
CA GLN A 175 -2.86 10.49 -5.92
C GLN A 175 -3.40 11.61 -5.02
N PRO A 176 -3.49 12.85 -5.54
CA PRO A 176 -4.03 13.95 -4.77
C PRO A 176 -5.48 13.64 -4.38
N VAL A 177 -5.82 13.91 -3.12
CA VAL A 177 -7.18 13.80 -2.59
C VAL A 177 -7.65 15.21 -2.22
N PRO A 178 -8.78 15.70 -2.74
CA PRO A 178 -9.78 14.96 -3.54
C PRO A 178 -9.24 14.54 -4.92
N TYR A 179 -9.50 13.29 -5.29
CA TYR A 179 -9.13 12.70 -6.57
C TYR A 179 -10.32 12.75 -7.51
N GLN A 180 -10.09 13.07 -8.77
CA GLN A 180 -11.05 12.90 -9.85
C GLN A 180 -10.35 12.25 -11.05
N GLY A 181 -10.93 11.17 -11.57
CA GLY A 181 -10.39 10.44 -12.71
C GLY A 181 -11.47 9.92 -13.63
N MET A 182 -11.25 10.04 -14.94
CA MET A 182 -12.17 9.50 -15.94
C MET A 182 -12.04 7.98 -16.03
N ILE A 183 -13.18 7.30 -16.10
CA ILE A 183 -13.29 5.89 -16.43
C ILE A 183 -13.47 5.82 -17.95
N SER A 184 -12.36 5.72 -18.70
CA SER A 184 -12.40 5.68 -20.16
C SER A 184 -13.29 4.55 -20.68
N GLY A 185 -14.28 4.89 -21.52
CA GLY A 185 -15.27 3.95 -22.02
C GLY A 185 -16.44 3.66 -21.07
N GLY A 186 -16.46 4.31 -19.90
CA GLY A 186 -17.48 4.14 -18.88
C GLY A 186 -17.38 2.80 -18.14
N LEU A 187 -18.30 2.62 -17.22
CA LEU A 187 -18.42 1.43 -16.39
C LEU A 187 -19.30 0.40 -17.10
N PHE A 188 -18.84 -0.83 -17.26
CA PHE A 188 -19.60 -1.89 -17.94
C PHE A 188 -19.43 -3.23 -17.23
N PRO A 189 -20.33 -4.21 -17.42
CA PRO A 189 -20.22 -5.50 -16.76
C PRO A 189 -18.85 -6.16 -16.97
N LYS A 190 -18.28 -6.69 -15.89
CA LYS A 190 -16.92 -7.25 -15.75
C LYS A 190 -15.80 -6.21 -15.62
N ARG A 191 -16.05 -4.90 -15.84
CA ARG A 191 -15.06 -3.86 -15.54
C ARG A 191 -14.75 -3.85 -14.04
N THR A 192 -13.47 -3.71 -13.70
CA THR A 192 -12.99 -3.76 -12.31
C THR A 192 -12.09 -2.56 -12.05
N ILE A 193 -12.48 -1.74 -11.07
CA ILE A 193 -11.64 -0.65 -10.56
C ILE A 193 -10.88 -1.17 -9.35
N ILE A 194 -9.57 -0.96 -9.30
CA ILE A 194 -8.73 -1.31 -8.15
C ILE A 194 -8.24 -0.02 -7.52
N ILE A 195 -8.45 0.13 -6.22
CA ILE A 195 -8.00 1.28 -5.43
C ILE A 195 -7.21 0.77 -4.25
N ARG A 196 -5.98 1.26 -4.09
CA ARG A 196 -5.16 0.95 -2.93
C ARG A 196 -4.74 2.21 -2.21
N GLY A 197 -4.87 2.21 -0.89
CA GLY A 197 -4.57 3.38 -0.09
C GLY A 197 -4.40 3.08 1.39
N LEU A 198 -3.98 4.11 2.12
CA LEU A 198 -3.81 4.13 3.56
C LEU A 198 -4.86 5.06 4.17
N LEU A 199 -5.44 4.65 5.29
CA LEU A 199 -6.19 5.53 6.18
C LEU A 199 -5.23 6.04 7.27
N PRO A 200 -4.80 7.32 7.25
CA PRO A 200 -3.93 7.86 8.29
C PRO A 200 -4.52 7.74 9.70
N PHE A 201 -3.66 7.86 10.72
CA PHE A 201 -4.14 8.04 12.09
C PHE A 201 -4.96 9.32 12.22
N GLY A 202 -6.06 9.26 12.97
CA GLY A 202 -7.03 10.33 13.13
C GLY A 202 -8.05 10.49 12.00
N SER A 203 -8.02 9.63 10.98
CA SER A 203 -8.98 9.66 9.85
C SER A 203 -10.43 9.56 10.32
N ASP A 204 -11.26 10.52 9.90
CA ASP A 204 -12.70 10.51 10.22
C ASP A 204 -13.50 9.70 9.20
N ARG A 205 -13.40 10.06 7.92
CA ARG A 205 -14.17 9.46 6.84
C ARG A 205 -13.44 9.53 5.50
N MET A 206 -13.77 8.61 4.61
CA MET A 206 -13.46 8.73 3.17
C MET A 206 -14.71 8.52 2.34
N ALA A 207 -14.73 9.02 1.11
CA ALA A 207 -15.79 8.76 0.14
C ALA A 207 -15.19 8.27 -1.18
N ILE A 208 -15.83 7.27 -1.79
CA ILE A 208 -15.55 6.79 -3.13
C ILE A 208 -16.85 6.89 -3.92
N ASN A 209 -16.84 7.69 -4.98
CA ASN A 209 -18.00 7.95 -5.81
C ASN A 209 -17.76 7.45 -7.24
N PHE A 210 -18.75 6.78 -7.80
CA PHE A 210 -18.89 6.61 -9.23
C PHE A 210 -19.98 7.54 -9.75
N VAL A 211 -19.58 8.44 -10.64
CA VAL A 211 -20.35 9.61 -11.06
C VAL A 211 -20.61 9.56 -12.55
N VAL A 212 -21.80 10.01 -12.94
CA VAL A 212 -22.16 10.32 -14.33
C VAL A 212 -21.82 11.79 -14.58
N SER A 213 -20.72 12.08 -15.27
CA SER A 213 -20.20 13.45 -15.40
C SER A 213 -21.21 14.44 -15.99
N ARG A 214 -22.07 13.98 -16.90
CA ARG A 214 -23.01 14.85 -17.64
C ARG A 214 -24.07 15.49 -16.73
N ASN A 215 -24.58 14.75 -15.75
CA ASN A 215 -25.67 15.20 -14.88
C ASN A 215 -25.28 15.25 -13.39
N LYS A 216 -24.06 14.81 -13.05
CA LYS A 216 -23.51 14.75 -11.69
C LYS A 216 -24.23 13.77 -10.76
N ASP A 217 -25.01 12.85 -11.30
CA ASP A 217 -25.60 11.78 -10.50
C ASP A 217 -24.49 10.88 -9.94
N ILE A 218 -24.59 10.57 -8.65
CA ILE A 218 -23.71 9.62 -7.98
C ILE A 218 -24.40 8.26 -8.03
N ALA A 219 -24.01 7.45 -9.02
CA ALA A 219 -24.55 6.12 -9.22
C ALA A 219 -24.24 5.19 -8.05
N PHE A 220 -23.03 5.32 -7.51
CA PHE A 220 -22.56 4.57 -6.35
C PHE A 220 -21.71 5.47 -5.46
N HIS A 221 -22.17 5.64 -4.23
CA HIS A 221 -21.46 6.33 -3.16
C HIS A 221 -21.11 5.30 -2.09
N MET A 222 -19.83 5.20 -1.75
CA MET A 222 -19.34 4.42 -0.61
C MET A 222 -18.64 5.35 0.37
N ASN A 223 -19.08 5.37 1.62
CA ASN A 223 -18.57 6.24 2.65
C ASN A 223 -18.21 5.45 3.93
N PRO A 224 -16.98 4.93 4.02
CA PRO A 224 -16.42 4.46 5.28
C PRO A 224 -16.28 5.63 6.25
N ARG A 225 -16.93 5.50 7.40
CA ARG A 225 -16.86 6.41 8.56
C ARG A 225 -16.06 5.70 9.63
N ILE A 226 -14.76 5.98 9.66
CA ILE A 226 -13.76 5.21 10.41
C ILE A 226 -14.06 5.31 11.90
N ARG A 227 -14.38 6.51 12.40
CA ARG A 227 -14.71 6.73 13.82
C ARG A 227 -15.99 6.05 14.27
N ASP A 228 -16.99 5.99 13.38
CA ASP A 228 -18.27 5.34 13.66
C ASP A 228 -18.20 3.82 13.50
N GLY A 229 -17.13 3.30 12.90
CA GLY A 229 -17.00 1.88 12.57
C GLY A 229 -18.00 1.40 11.51
N LEU A 230 -18.50 2.29 10.64
CA LEU A 230 -19.55 1.99 9.66
C LEU A 230 -19.11 2.24 8.22
N VAL A 231 -19.76 1.57 7.27
CA VAL A 231 -19.63 1.85 5.84
C VAL A 231 -21.01 2.06 5.24
N VAL A 232 -21.29 3.31 4.89
CA VAL A 232 -22.55 3.70 4.27
C VAL A 232 -22.44 3.58 2.76
N ARG A 233 -23.47 3.00 2.12
CA ARG A 233 -23.60 2.98 0.65
C ARG A 233 -24.91 3.60 0.23
N ASN A 234 -24.89 4.37 -0.85
CA ASN A 234 -26.09 5.02 -1.38
C ASN A 234 -25.92 5.40 -2.86
N SER A 235 -26.94 6.01 -3.45
CA SER A 235 -26.88 6.74 -4.71
C SER A 235 -27.53 8.11 -4.53
N GLN A 236 -27.04 9.11 -5.27
CA GLN A 236 -27.68 10.41 -5.38
C GLN A 236 -28.11 10.61 -6.83
N ILE A 237 -29.43 10.59 -7.08
CA ILE A 237 -30.00 10.67 -8.43
C ILE A 237 -30.94 11.87 -8.48
N GLY A 238 -30.74 12.75 -9.47
CA GLY A 238 -31.47 14.02 -9.55
C GLY A 238 -31.24 14.92 -8.33
N GLY A 239 -30.06 14.83 -7.72
CA GLY A 239 -29.70 15.57 -6.49
C GLY A 239 -30.27 14.99 -5.19
N MET A 240 -31.08 13.95 -5.24
CA MET A 240 -31.69 13.34 -4.05
C MET A 240 -30.99 12.05 -3.64
N TRP A 241 -30.63 11.95 -2.37
CA TRP A 241 -30.09 10.72 -1.80
C TRP A 241 -31.20 9.67 -1.64
N GLY A 242 -30.89 8.43 -2.01
CA GLY A 242 -31.78 7.29 -1.77
C GLY A 242 -31.69 6.75 -0.34
N LYS A 243 -32.23 5.54 -0.15
CA LYS A 243 -32.11 4.80 1.12
C LYS A 243 -30.65 4.35 1.34
N GLU A 244 -30.09 4.64 2.51
CA GLU A 244 -28.76 4.16 2.88
C GLU A 244 -28.74 2.64 3.13
N GLU A 245 -27.64 2.00 2.74
CA GLU A 245 -27.30 0.62 3.10
C GLU A 245 -26.09 0.64 4.03
N ARG A 246 -26.20 -0.01 5.20
CA ARG A 246 -25.18 0.05 6.27
C ARG A 246 -24.70 -1.31 6.75
N GLU A 247 -25.46 -2.36 6.46
CA GLU A 247 -25.21 -3.73 6.92
C GLU A 247 -23.88 -4.26 6.35
N LEU A 248 -23.07 -4.86 7.22
CA LEU A 248 -21.80 -5.53 6.91
C LEU A 248 -21.59 -6.69 7.87
N ASN A 249 -20.91 -7.74 7.40
CA ASN A 249 -20.48 -8.85 8.27
C ASN A 249 -19.20 -8.50 9.07
N PHE A 250 -18.36 -7.61 8.54
CA PHE A 250 -17.14 -7.11 9.18
C PHE A 250 -16.78 -5.74 8.57
N ASN A 251 -15.98 -4.93 9.28
CA ASN A 251 -15.47 -3.67 8.77
C ASN A 251 -13.94 -3.72 8.58
N PRO A 252 -13.42 -3.63 7.34
CA PRO A 252 -11.98 -3.71 7.05
C PRO A 252 -11.24 -2.38 7.20
N PHE A 253 -11.93 -1.27 7.51
CA PHE A 253 -11.35 0.06 7.55
C PHE A 253 -11.06 0.49 8.98
N ALA A 254 -9.80 0.77 9.28
CA ALA A 254 -9.37 1.33 10.54
C ALA A 254 -8.21 2.31 10.33
N GLU A 255 -8.00 3.19 11.29
CA GLU A 255 -6.88 4.12 11.30
C GLU A 255 -5.52 3.40 11.25
N GLY A 256 -4.59 3.95 10.50
CA GLY A 256 -3.26 3.37 10.25
C GLY A 256 -3.29 2.12 9.36
N GLN A 257 -4.45 1.67 8.88
CA GLN A 257 -4.56 0.47 8.04
C GLN A 257 -4.55 0.80 6.56
N TYR A 258 -3.88 -0.06 5.81
CA TYR A 258 -3.93 -0.07 4.36
C TYR A 258 -5.13 -0.88 3.87
N PHE A 259 -5.63 -0.55 2.69
CA PHE A 259 -6.65 -1.32 2.01
C PHE A 259 -6.28 -1.58 0.55
N ASP A 260 -6.52 -2.81 0.10
CA ASP A 260 -6.60 -3.18 -1.32
C ASP A 260 -8.06 -3.42 -1.67
N MET A 261 -8.67 -2.49 -2.40
CA MET A 261 -10.08 -2.53 -2.76
C MET A 261 -10.24 -2.87 -4.24
N SER A 262 -11.09 -3.86 -4.54
CA SER A 262 -11.55 -4.19 -5.89
C SER A 262 -13.06 -3.95 -5.99
N ILE A 263 -13.46 -3.05 -6.87
CA ILE A 263 -14.85 -2.70 -7.15
C ILE A 263 -15.22 -3.24 -8.53
N ARG A 264 -16.04 -4.29 -8.57
CA ARG A 264 -16.38 -5.02 -9.79
C ARG A 264 -17.80 -4.70 -10.24
N CYS A 265 -17.95 -4.25 -11.47
CA CYS A 265 -19.26 -4.07 -12.08
C CYS A 265 -19.85 -5.40 -12.52
N GLY A 266 -20.97 -5.82 -11.96
CA GLY A 266 -21.80 -6.88 -12.50
C GLY A 266 -22.92 -6.34 -13.40
N ASN A 267 -23.72 -7.25 -13.95
CA ASN A 267 -24.90 -6.89 -14.75
C ASN A 267 -26.00 -6.19 -13.92
N GLN A 268 -26.17 -6.57 -12.65
CA GLN A 268 -27.26 -6.09 -11.79
C GLN A 268 -26.77 -5.35 -10.54
N LYS A 269 -25.50 -5.49 -10.21
CA LYS A 269 -24.93 -5.00 -8.95
C LYS A 269 -23.43 -4.75 -9.08
N ILE A 270 -22.93 -3.84 -8.25
CA ILE A 270 -21.51 -3.69 -7.94
C ILE A 270 -21.15 -4.67 -6.83
N LYS A 271 -20.00 -5.33 -6.96
CA LYS A 271 -19.43 -6.19 -5.91
C LYS A 271 -18.14 -5.56 -5.39
N VAL A 272 -18.05 -5.33 -4.09
CA VAL A 272 -16.87 -4.73 -3.46
C VAL A 272 -16.11 -5.79 -2.65
N PHE A 273 -14.82 -5.88 -2.90
CA PHE A 273 -13.88 -6.70 -2.16
C PHE A 273 -12.84 -5.79 -1.53
N VAL A 274 -12.46 -6.07 -0.29
CA VAL A 274 -11.39 -5.35 0.43
C VAL A 274 -10.45 -6.39 1.04
N ASN A 275 -9.15 -6.22 0.83
CA ASN A 275 -8.09 -7.12 1.29
C ASN A 275 -8.35 -8.58 0.89
N GLY A 276 -8.82 -8.78 -0.35
CA GLY A 276 -9.12 -10.10 -0.93
C GLY A 276 -10.45 -10.72 -0.46
N GLN A 277 -11.14 -10.14 0.52
CA GLN A 277 -12.41 -10.65 1.05
C GLN A 277 -13.60 -9.90 0.45
N HIS A 278 -14.69 -10.62 0.17
CA HIS A 278 -15.95 -9.99 -0.25
C HIS A 278 -16.54 -9.19 0.92
N LEU A 279 -16.87 -7.92 0.67
CA LEU A 279 -17.39 -7.03 1.70
C LEU A 279 -18.91 -6.84 1.57
N PHE A 280 -19.39 -6.44 0.38
CA PHE A 280 -20.81 -6.31 0.09
C PHE A 280 -21.11 -6.31 -1.42
N ASP A 281 -22.39 -6.51 -1.71
CA ASP A 281 -23.01 -6.26 -3.01
C ASP A 281 -23.86 -4.98 -2.91
N PHE A 282 -23.87 -4.17 -3.96
CA PHE A 282 -24.72 -2.98 -4.08
C PHE A 282 -25.51 -3.03 -5.39
N SER A 283 -26.82 -3.16 -5.31
CA SER A 283 -27.69 -3.25 -6.49
C SER A 283 -27.69 -1.93 -7.28
N HIS A 284 -27.59 -2.02 -8.61
CA HIS A 284 -27.64 -0.84 -9.47
C HIS A 284 -28.98 -0.13 -9.30
N ARG A 285 -28.95 1.16 -8.97
CA ARG A 285 -30.15 2.00 -8.84
C ARG A 285 -30.48 2.80 -10.11
N MET A 286 -29.56 2.79 -11.07
CA MET A 286 -29.74 3.33 -12.42
C MET A 286 -29.54 2.22 -13.45
N GLN A 287 -30.26 2.31 -14.58
CA GLN A 287 -30.18 1.29 -15.64
C GLN A 287 -28.97 1.49 -16.57
N CYS A 288 -28.63 2.74 -16.87
CA CYS A 288 -27.54 3.10 -17.80
C CYS A 288 -26.16 3.12 -17.10
N VAL A 289 -25.68 1.95 -16.67
CA VAL A 289 -24.39 1.83 -15.96
C VAL A 289 -23.20 2.30 -16.81
N ASN A 290 -23.33 2.22 -18.14
CA ASN A 290 -22.35 2.70 -19.12
C ASN A 290 -22.18 4.23 -19.14
N GLU A 291 -23.12 5.00 -18.59
CA GLU A 291 -22.99 6.46 -18.47
C GLU A 291 -22.11 6.87 -17.28
N ILE A 292 -21.79 5.94 -16.38
CA ILE A 292 -20.90 6.17 -15.25
C ILE A 292 -19.46 6.27 -15.79
N ASP A 293 -18.89 7.46 -15.79
CA ASP A 293 -17.66 7.79 -16.50
C ASP A 293 -16.59 8.46 -15.62
N ARG A 294 -16.86 8.63 -14.32
CA ARG A 294 -15.94 9.30 -13.40
C ARG A 294 -15.85 8.60 -12.05
N LEU A 295 -14.63 8.45 -11.56
CA LEU A 295 -14.29 8.08 -10.19
C LEU A 295 -13.90 9.35 -9.43
N GLU A 296 -14.51 9.57 -8.26
CA GLU A 296 -14.09 10.58 -7.30
C GLU A 296 -13.74 9.94 -5.97
N ILE A 297 -12.67 10.43 -5.31
CA ILE A 297 -12.26 9.96 -3.98
C ILE A 297 -12.00 11.17 -3.10
N GLU A 298 -12.60 11.22 -1.92
CA GLU A 298 -12.52 12.34 -0.99
C GLU A 298 -12.29 11.88 0.46
N GLY A 299 -11.96 12.84 1.34
CA GLY A 299 -11.81 12.62 2.78
C GLY A 299 -10.37 12.31 3.22
N ASN A 300 -10.23 11.81 4.45
CA ASN A 300 -8.92 11.55 5.08
C ASN A 300 -8.35 10.19 4.64
N VAL A 301 -7.84 10.14 3.41
CA VAL A 301 -7.24 8.95 2.82
C VAL A 301 -6.03 9.32 1.95
N GLN A 302 -5.02 8.46 1.92
CA GLN A 302 -3.88 8.57 1.01
C GLN A 302 -3.97 7.46 -0.04
N ILE A 303 -4.09 7.81 -1.32
CA ILE A 303 -4.31 6.83 -2.39
C ILE A 303 -3.00 6.56 -3.12
N SER A 304 -2.44 5.36 -2.99
CA SER A 304 -1.17 5.01 -3.65
C SER A 304 -1.33 4.44 -5.06
N TYR A 305 -2.49 3.87 -5.37
CA TYR A 305 -2.70 3.21 -6.67
C TYR A 305 -4.17 3.22 -7.06
N ILE A 306 -4.42 3.50 -8.34
CA ILE A 306 -5.74 3.37 -8.99
C ILE A 306 -5.53 2.69 -10.33
N HIS A 307 -6.30 1.64 -10.60
CA HIS A 307 -6.39 0.95 -11.89
C HIS A 307 -7.83 0.93 -12.37
N PHE A 308 -8.03 1.18 -13.67
CA PHE A 308 -9.33 1.28 -14.30
C PHE A 308 -9.62 0.09 -15.21
#